data_AF-A0A945A5K4-F1
#
_entry.id   AF-A0A945A5K4-F1
#
_cell.length_a   1.000
_cell.length_b   1.000
_cell.length_c   1.000
_cell.angle_alpha   90.00
_cell.angle_beta   90.00
_cell.angle_gamma   90.00
#
_symmetry.space_group_name_H-M   'P 1'
#
loop_
_entity.id
_entity.type
_entity.pdbx_description
1 polymer ?
#
loop_
_entity_poly.entity_id
_entity_poly.type
_entity_poly.pdbx_seq_one_letter_code
_entity_poly.pdbx_strand_id
1 'polypeptide(L)'
;DDHDDHDDHDDHKDHDDHDDHKDHDDHDDHGSHDPHAWLSPENAKLWLNIIASKLSVSDPENAATYFMNAAAGQAEIEAMIAEVKATLKPVQGGKFVVFHDAYQYFENDFDFYASGAISLGDSSDPSPARIEKVQKRIRDEGIQCVLAEPQFKKGLVATVMEGSDATASVIDPLGAELETGPKLYTRLIKNMAKTLRNCL
;
A
#
# COMPACT_ATOMS: atom_id res chain seq x y z
N ASP A 1 54.21 -48.25 -24.40
CA ASP A 1 53.71 -49.63 -24.44
C ASP A 1 53.04 -49.97 -23.12
N ASP A 2 51.81 -50.43 -23.30
CA ASP A 2 50.92 -51.18 -22.42
C ASP A 2 50.03 -50.47 -21.39
N HIS A 3 48.74 -50.77 -21.61
CA HIS A 3 47.48 -50.43 -20.94
C HIS A 3 47.16 -51.45 -19.83
N ASP A 4 45.98 -51.26 -19.23
CA ASP A 4 45.18 -52.18 -18.39
C ASP A 4 45.40 -52.01 -16.87
N ASP A 5 44.40 -52.02 -15.99
CA ASP A 5 42.93 -52.05 -16.12
C ASP A 5 42.30 -51.76 -14.74
N HIS A 6 41.09 -51.19 -14.78
CA HIS A 6 39.89 -51.42 -13.96
C HIS A 6 39.87 -51.71 -12.43
N ASP A 7 39.05 -50.91 -11.70
CA ASP A 7 37.78 -51.30 -11.03
C ASP A 7 37.47 -50.59 -9.67
N ASP A 8 36.41 -49.76 -9.71
CA ASP A 8 35.21 -49.73 -8.85
C ASP A 8 35.27 -50.11 -7.34
N HIS A 9 34.94 -49.17 -6.45
CA HIS A 9 33.59 -49.01 -5.86
C HIS A 9 33.54 -48.04 -4.67
N ASP A 10 32.35 -47.46 -4.52
CA ASP A 10 31.79 -46.53 -3.53
C ASP A 10 32.16 -46.72 -2.05
N ASP A 11 32.22 -45.60 -1.31
CA ASP A 11 31.34 -45.44 -0.13
C ASP A 11 31.29 -44.00 0.42
N HIS A 12 30.07 -43.61 0.79
CA HIS A 12 29.61 -42.32 1.30
C HIS A 12 30.25 -41.89 2.63
N LYS A 13 30.44 -40.57 2.84
CA LYS A 13 30.17 -39.89 4.12
C LYS A 13 29.70 -38.44 3.93
N ASP A 14 28.52 -38.19 4.48
CA ASP A 14 27.97 -36.89 4.85
C ASP A 14 28.97 -36.03 5.65
N HIS A 15 28.90 -34.72 5.46
CA HIS A 15 28.88 -33.76 6.56
C HIS A 15 28.21 -32.46 6.12
N ASP A 16 27.09 -32.17 6.77
CA ASP A 16 26.47 -30.86 6.91
C ASP A 16 27.47 -29.81 7.43
N ASP A 17 27.36 -28.57 6.93
CA ASP A 17 27.26 -27.38 7.79
C ASP A 17 26.96 -26.11 6.96
N HIS A 18 25.69 -25.72 7.06
CA HIS A 18 25.15 -24.38 7.34
C HIS A 18 25.52 -23.14 6.52
N ASP A 19 24.46 -22.62 5.90
CA ASP A 19 23.90 -21.27 6.08
C ASP A 19 24.85 -20.07 5.98
N ASP A 20 24.84 -19.46 4.80
CA ASP A 20 24.81 -18.01 4.70
C ASP A 20 24.09 -17.60 3.41
N HIS A 21 22.80 -17.96 3.30
CA HIS A 21 21.90 -17.36 2.31
C HIS A 21 21.55 -15.95 2.76
N LYS A 22 22.47 -15.03 2.49
CA LYS A 22 22.09 -13.63 2.29
C LYS A 22 21.34 -13.56 0.97
N ASP A 23 20.02 -13.77 1.03
CA ASP A 23 19.11 -13.31 -0.01
C ASP A 23 19.17 -11.78 -0.03
N HIS A 24 20.19 -11.27 -0.71
CA HIS A 24 20.14 -9.95 -1.30
C HIS A 24 19.32 -10.10 -2.58
N ASP A 25 18.00 -9.94 -2.44
CA ASP A 25 17.12 -9.63 -3.57
C ASP A 25 17.54 -8.27 -4.14
N ASP A 26 18.56 -8.29 -5.01
CA ASP A 26 18.87 -7.22 -5.94
C ASP A 26 17.77 -7.19 -7.00
N HIS A 27 16.70 -6.45 -6.70
CA HIS A 27 15.68 -6.10 -7.66
C HIS A 27 15.97 -4.74 -8.30
N ASP A 28 15.93 -4.78 -9.63
CA ASP A 28 16.14 -3.74 -10.62
C ASP A 28 15.69 -2.31 -10.27
N ASP A 29 16.52 -1.37 -10.75
CA ASP A 29 16.51 0.09 -10.60
C ASP A 29 15.31 0.77 -11.32
N HIS A 30 14.09 0.43 -10.89
CA HIS A 30 12.86 1.15 -11.17
C HIS A 30 12.11 1.45 -9.86
N GLY A 31 12.61 2.44 -9.12
CA GLY A 31 11.84 3.18 -8.11
C GLY A 31 12.13 2.79 -6.66
N SER A 32 13.24 3.25 -6.09
CA SER A 32 13.55 3.09 -4.66
C SER A 32 12.60 3.84 -3.70
N HIS A 33 11.56 4.51 -4.22
CA HIS A 33 10.64 5.34 -3.46
C HIS A 33 9.20 5.01 -3.82
N ASP A 34 8.38 4.81 -2.77
CA ASP A 34 6.93 4.66 -2.88
C ASP A 34 6.31 5.86 -3.64
N PRO A 35 5.64 5.63 -4.79
CA PRO A 35 5.08 6.69 -5.62
C PRO A 35 3.76 7.26 -5.08
N HIS A 36 3.17 6.66 -4.03
CA HIS A 36 1.82 6.98 -3.54
C HIS A 36 1.76 8.21 -2.62
N ALA A 37 2.67 9.17 -2.85
CA ALA A 37 2.88 10.34 -1.99
C ALA A 37 1.64 11.23 -1.81
N TRP A 38 0.65 11.15 -2.71
CA TRP A 38 -0.59 11.92 -2.61
C TRP A 38 -1.48 11.45 -1.44
N LEU A 39 -1.27 10.22 -0.96
CA LEU A 39 -2.02 9.67 0.16
C LEU A 39 -1.59 10.25 1.52
N SER A 40 -0.54 11.07 1.56
CA SER A 40 -0.19 11.87 2.74
C SER A 40 -0.85 13.26 2.70
N PRO A 41 -1.75 13.57 3.64
CA PRO A 41 -2.25 14.93 3.85
C PRO A 41 -1.15 15.95 4.15
N GLU A 42 -0.06 15.55 4.80
CA GLU A 42 1.08 16.42 5.06
C GLU A 42 1.79 16.82 3.75
N ASN A 43 2.01 15.86 2.84
CA ASN A 43 2.53 16.15 1.50
C ASN A 43 1.59 17.08 0.72
N ALA A 44 0.27 16.81 0.75
CA ALA A 44 -0.70 17.64 0.05
C ALA A 44 -0.71 19.10 0.55
N LYS A 45 -0.58 19.33 1.87
CA LYS A 45 -0.42 20.68 2.43
C LYS A 45 0.82 21.38 1.85
N LEU A 46 1.95 20.69 1.76
CA LEU A 46 3.18 21.25 1.18
C LEU A 46 3.01 21.57 -0.31
N TRP A 47 2.38 20.67 -1.06
CA TRP A 47 2.17 20.84 -2.49
C TRP A 47 1.28 22.02 -2.84
N LEU A 48 0.28 22.37 -2.01
CA LEU A 48 -0.58 23.54 -2.26
C LEU A 48 0.22 24.83 -2.43
N ASN A 49 1.23 25.07 -1.58
CA ASN A 49 2.08 26.25 -1.67
C ASN A 49 2.99 26.22 -2.92
N ILE A 50 3.51 25.04 -3.26
CA ILE A 50 4.35 24.86 -4.46
C ILE A 50 3.51 25.10 -5.73
N ILE A 51 2.31 24.52 -5.80
CA ILE A 51 1.36 24.70 -6.90
C ILE A 51 1.00 26.18 -7.03
N ALA A 52 0.61 26.85 -5.93
CA ALA A 52 0.28 28.27 -5.96
C ALA A 52 1.46 29.13 -6.44
N SER A 53 2.68 28.84 -5.98
CA SER A 53 3.89 29.53 -6.44
C SER A 53 4.13 29.34 -7.94
N LYS A 54 4.03 28.11 -8.46
CA LYS A 54 4.24 27.82 -9.88
C LYS A 54 3.16 28.44 -10.76
N LEU A 55 1.89 28.35 -10.35
CA LEU A 55 0.79 28.99 -11.08
C LEU A 55 0.94 30.51 -11.09
N SER A 56 1.38 31.12 -9.99
CA SER A 56 1.60 32.57 -9.92
C SER A 56 2.70 33.08 -10.86
N VAL A 57 3.69 32.24 -11.20
CA VAL A 57 4.72 32.59 -12.20
C VAL A 57 4.13 32.59 -13.61
N SER A 58 3.28 31.61 -13.92
CA SER A 58 2.67 31.47 -15.25
C SER A 58 1.47 32.38 -15.47
N ASP A 59 0.77 32.76 -14.39
CA ASP A 59 -0.43 33.59 -14.40
C ASP A 59 -0.40 34.60 -13.22
N PRO A 60 0.37 35.70 -13.37
CA PRO A 60 0.61 36.66 -12.29
C PRO A 60 -0.64 37.44 -11.85
N GLU A 61 -1.61 37.65 -12.75
CA GLU A 61 -2.84 38.39 -12.45
C GLU A 61 -3.69 37.67 -11.38
N ASN A 62 -3.60 36.34 -11.32
CA ASN A 62 -4.33 35.50 -10.37
C ASN A 62 -3.47 35.04 -9.17
N ALA A 63 -2.24 35.53 -9.02
CA ALA A 63 -1.31 35.08 -7.98
C ALA A 63 -1.92 35.15 -6.56
N ALA A 64 -2.59 36.25 -6.22
CA ALA A 64 -3.25 36.41 -4.93
C ALA A 64 -4.34 35.35 -4.70
N THR A 65 -5.13 35.04 -5.74
CA THR A 65 -6.16 34.00 -5.70
C THR A 65 -5.56 32.62 -5.44
N TYR A 66 -4.44 32.28 -6.10
CA TYR A 66 -3.77 30.99 -5.88
C TYR A 66 -3.28 30.82 -4.46
N PHE A 67 -2.65 31.85 -3.87
CA PHE A 67 -2.19 31.78 -2.48
C PHE A 67 -3.34 31.78 -1.48
N MET A 68 -4.42 32.51 -1.73
CA MET A 68 -5.64 32.45 -0.91
C MET A 68 -6.26 31.05 -0.94
N ASN A 69 -6.34 30.42 -2.12
CA ASN A 69 -6.85 29.07 -2.27
C ASN A 69 -5.94 28.03 -1.61
N ALA A 70 -4.62 28.18 -1.71
CA ALA A 70 -3.67 27.30 -1.03
C ALA A 70 -3.82 27.37 0.49
N ALA A 71 -3.92 28.59 1.06
CA ALA A 71 -4.12 28.77 2.49
C ALA A 71 -5.47 28.17 2.97
N ALA A 72 -6.55 28.39 2.22
CA ALA A 72 -7.85 27.79 2.50
C ALA A 72 -7.78 26.25 2.43
N GLY A 73 -7.16 25.70 1.38
CA GLY A 73 -6.98 24.26 1.20
C GLY A 73 -6.16 23.62 2.32
N GLN A 74 -5.10 24.28 2.79
CA GLN A 74 -4.30 23.79 3.93
C GLN A 74 -5.13 23.70 5.21
N ALA A 75 -5.95 24.73 5.49
CA ALA A 75 -6.85 24.71 6.65
C ALA A 75 -7.93 23.61 6.54
N GLU A 76 -8.45 23.37 5.34
CA GLU A 76 -9.40 22.28 5.09
C GLU A 76 -8.77 20.89 5.27
N ILE A 77 -7.52 20.72 4.82
CA ILE A 77 -6.77 19.47 5.02
C ILE A 77 -6.49 19.24 6.51
N GLU A 78 -6.10 20.28 7.24
CA GLU A 78 -5.85 20.19 8.69
C GLU A 78 -7.11 19.73 9.46
N ALA A 79 -8.25 20.35 9.15
CA ALA A 79 -9.53 19.93 9.73
C ALA A 79 -9.91 18.49 9.35
N MET A 80 -9.64 18.09 8.10
CA MET A 80 -9.89 16.74 7.62
C MET A 80 -9.01 15.70 8.33
N ILE A 81 -7.74 15.99 8.59
CA ILE A 81 -6.83 15.10 9.35
C ILE A 81 -7.43 14.79 10.73
N ALA A 82 -7.95 15.79 11.43
CA ALA A 82 -8.60 15.59 12.73
C ALA A 82 -9.86 14.72 12.63
N GLU A 83 -10.68 14.93 11.58
CA GLU A 83 -11.87 14.12 11.30
C GLU A 83 -11.52 12.65 11.01
N VAL A 84 -10.46 12.40 10.24
CA VAL A 84 -9.97 11.05 9.91
C VAL A 84 -9.43 10.35 11.15
N LYS A 85 -8.62 11.03 11.97
CA LYS A 85 -8.14 10.47 13.25
C LYS A 85 -9.30 10.07 14.17
N ALA A 86 -10.33 10.92 14.26
CA ALA A 86 -11.54 10.60 15.03
C ALA A 86 -12.31 9.42 14.43
N THR A 87 -12.34 9.30 13.11
CA THR A 87 -13.01 8.21 12.37
C THR A 87 -12.33 6.87 12.60
N LEU A 88 -11.00 6.83 12.61
CA LEU A 88 -10.22 5.58 12.76
C LEU A 88 -10.04 5.14 14.21
N LYS A 89 -10.10 6.07 15.17
CA LYS A 89 -9.91 5.79 16.59
C LYS A 89 -10.67 4.55 17.15
N PRO A 90 -11.94 4.29 16.79
CA PRO A 90 -12.68 3.13 17.32
C PRO A 90 -12.15 1.78 16.83
N VAL A 91 -11.46 1.74 15.69
CA VAL A 91 -10.93 0.53 15.06
C VAL A 91 -9.41 0.43 15.18
N GLN A 92 -8.78 1.26 16.02
CA GLN A 92 -7.33 1.24 16.24
C GLN A 92 -6.85 -0.14 16.68
N GLY A 93 -5.83 -0.67 16.01
CA GLY A 93 -5.30 -2.02 16.25
C GLY A 93 -6.07 -3.13 15.53
N GLY A 94 -7.12 -2.79 14.77
CA GLY A 94 -7.76 -3.73 13.85
C GLY A 94 -6.78 -4.21 12.78
N LYS A 95 -6.87 -5.49 12.41
CA LYS A 95 -5.92 -6.11 11.49
C LYS A 95 -6.54 -6.28 10.11
N PHE A 96 -5.86 -5.74 9.11
CA PHE A 96 -6.33 -5.76 7.73
C PHE A 96 -5.18 -6.03 6.75
N VAL A 97 -5.53 -6.51 5.57
CA VAL A 97 -4.63 -6.68 4.43
C VAL A 97 -5.14 -5.81 3.29
N VAL A 98 -4.22 -5.20 2.53
CA VAL A 98 -4.56 -4.40 1.33
C VAL A 98 -4.32 -5.19 0.06
N PHE A 99 -4.95 -4.78 -1.04
CA PHE A 99 -4.72 -5.43 -2.32
C PHE A 99 -3.31 -5.13 -2.85
N HIS A 100 -2.98 -3.86 -3.09
CA HIS A 100 -1.63 -3.46 -3.48
C HIS A 100 -0.95 -2.61 -2.40
N ASP A 101 0.37 -2.61 -2.42
CA ASP A 101 1.21 -2.02 -1.37
C ASP A 101 1.43 -0.51 -1.55
N ALA A 102 0.39 0.31 -1.37
CA ALA A 102 0.41 1.76 -1.63
C ALA A 102 0.11 2.69 -0.45
N TYR A 103 -0.35 2.15 0.67
CA TYR A 103 -1.02 2.97 1.66
C TYR A 103 -0.04 3.62 2.65
N GLN A 104 1.25 3.36 2.56
CA GLN A 104 2.26 3.66 3.60
C GLN A 104 2.28 5.13 4.00
N TYR A 105 2.07 6.07 3.08
CA TYR A 105 1.91 7.50 3.41
C TYR A 105 0.69 7.78 4.30
N PHE A 106 -0.47 7.17 3.97
CA PHE A 106 -1.67 7.25 4.80
C PHE A 106 -1.46 6.54 6.14
N GLU A 107 -0.85 5.35 6.12
CA GLU A 107 -0.55 4.56 7.32
C GLU A 107 0.34 5.33 8.29
N ASN A 108 1.38 6.01 7.79
CA ASN A 108 2.30 6.82 8.59
C ASN A 108 1.60 8.06 9.18
N ASP A 109 0.79 8.78 8.39
CA ASP A 109 0.13 10.01 8.85
C ASP A 109 -0.97 9.74 9.89
N PHE A 110 -1.57 8.55 9.87
CA PHE A 110 -2.68 8.15 10.74
C PHE A 110 -2.35 7.05 11.76
N ASP A 111 -1.10 6.57 11.79
CA ASP A 111 -0.63 5.47 12.66
C ASP A 111 -1.49 4.20 12.52
N PHE A 112 -1.67 3.75 11.28
CA PHE A 112 -2.61 2.68 10.95
C PHE A 112 -2.09 1.75 9.84
N TYR A 113 -1.24 0.80 10.20
CA TYR A 113 -0.47 -0.03 9.26
C TYR A 113 -1.22 -1.30 8.83
N ALA A 114 -1.17 -1.62 7.53
CA ALA A 114 -1.63 -2.91 7.04
C ALA A 114 -0.75 -4.05 7.56
N SER A 115 -1.36 -5.21 7.80
CA SER A 115 -0.63 -6.45 8.10
C SER A 115 0.13 -7.00 6.88
N GLY A 116 -0.17 -6.50 5.68
CA GLY A 116 0.52 -6.83 4.43
C GLY A 116 -0.34 -6.54 3.21
N ALA A 117 0.24 -6.78 2.03
CA ALA A 117 -0.42 -6.59 0.74
C ALA A 117 -0.55 -7.91 -0.06
N ILE A 118 -1.54 -8.02 -0.94
CA ILE A 118 -1.67 -9.17 -1.86
C ILE A 118 -0.63 -9.06 -2.99
N SER A 119 -0.56 -7.89 -3.64
CA SER A 119 0.42 -7.53 -4.65
C SER A 119 1.41 -6.51 -4.11
N LEU A 120 2.67 -6.60 -4.53
CA LEU A 120 3.73 -5.63 -4.18
C LEU A 120 3.87 -4.51 -5.22
N GLY A 121 3.15 -4.58 -6.34
CA GLY A 121 3.21 -3.57 -7.38
C GLY A 121 1.92 -3.44 -8.17
N ASP A 122 1.79 -2.33 -8.88
CA ASP A 122 0.54 -1.87 -9.49
C ASP A 122 0.08 -2.72 -10.67
N SER A 123 0.97 -3.49 -11.29
CA SER A 123 0.72 -4.15 -12.58
C SER A 123 1.10 -5.64 -12.63
N SER A 124 1.68 -6.20 -11.57
CA SER A 124 2.03 -7.63 -11.52
C SER A 124 0.98 -8.43 -10.75
N ASP A 125 0.46 -9.50 -11.36
CA ASP A 125 -0.31 -10.50 -10.62
C ASP A 125 0.63 -11.17 -9.58
N PRO A 126 0.17 -11.42 -8.34
CA PRO A 126 1.00 -12.07 -7.33
C PRO A 126 1.24 -13.55 -7.67
N SER A 127 2.39 -14.06 -7.24
CA SER A 127 2.72 -15.48 -7.38
C SER A 127 1.85 -16.36 -6.47
N PRO A 128 1.68 -17.66 -6.79
CA PRO A 128 0.99 -18.61 -5.90
C PRO A 128 1.58 -18.67 -4.48
N ALA A 129 2.91 -18.58 -4.36
CA ALA A 129 3.59 -18.55 -3.06
C ALA A 129 3.22 -17.29 -2.24
N ARG A 130 3.03 -16.14 -2.91
CA ARG A 130 2.55 -14.92 -2.25
C ARG A 130 1.11 -15.09 -1.75
N ILE A 131 0.24 -15.69 -2.57
CA ILE A 131 -1.16 -15.99 -2.19
C ILE A 131 -1.19 -16.86 -0.93
N GLU A 132 -0.41 -17.94 -0.90
CA GLU A 132 -0.32 -18.83 0.27
C GLU A 132 0.20 -18.11 1.52
N LYS A 133 1.23 -17.25 1.37
CA LYS A 133 1.77 -16.43 2.47
C LYS A 133 0.71 -15.49 3.05
N VAL A 134 -0.08 -14.86 2.19
CA VAL A 134 -1.18 -13.96 2.62
C VAL A 134 -2.32 -14.74 3.27
N GLN A 135 -2.72 -15.89 2.71
CA GLN A 135 -3.71 -16.77 3.33
C GLN A 135 -3.29 -17.22 4.73
N LYS A 136 -2.03 -17.63 4.89
CA LYS A 136 -1.46 -18.00 6.20
C LYS A 136 -1.51 -16.83 7.16
N ARG A 137 -1.12 -15.63 6.72
CA ARG A 137 -1.23 -14.41 7.52
C ARG A 137 -2.67 -14.11 7.94
N ILE A 138 -3.63 -14.25 7.03
CA ILE A 138 -5.05 -14.05 7.31
C ILE A 138 -5.53 -14.93 8.46
N ARG A 139 -5.16 -16.23 8.43
CA ARG A 139 -5.52 -17.19 9.48
C ARG A 139 -4.75 -16.98 10.77
N ASP A 140 -3.42 -16.89 10.71
CA ASP A 140 -2.55 -16.92 11.88
C ASP A 140 -2.62 -15.62 12.69
N GLU A 141 -2.80 -14.48 12.01
CA GLU A 141 -2.86 -13.17 12.67
C GLU A 141 -4.30 -12.77 13.02
N GLY A 142 -5.33 -13.49 12.54
CA GLY A 142 -6.73 -13.14 12.76
C GLY A 142 -7.11 -11.84 12.03
N ILE A 143 -6.77 -11.77 10.73
CA ILE A 143 -7.11 -10.60 9.89
C ILE A 143 -8.63 -10.50 9.76
N GLN A 144 -9.18 -9.33 10.03
CA GLN A 144 -10.62 -9.06 10.05
C GLN A 144 -11.13 -8.55 8.70
N CYS A 145 -10.27 -7.82 7.98
CA CYS A 145 -10.62 -7.11 6.76
C CYS A 145 -9.58 -7.31 5.66
N VAL A 146 -10.06 -7.52 4.44
CA VAL A 146 -9.26 -7.40 3.22
C VAL A 146 -9.78 -6.25 2.38
N LEU A 147 -8.94 -5.23 2.18
CA LEU A 147 -9.24 -4.09 1.34
C LEU A 147 -8.89 -4.41 -0.11
N ALA A 148 -9.92 -4.68 -0.90
CA ALA A 148 -9.87 -4.78 -2.35
C ALA A 148 -9.93 -3.39 -2.99
N GLU A 149 -9.73 -3.32 -4.30
CA GLU A 149 -9.78 -2.08 -5.05
C GLU A 149 -10.57 -2.20 -6.35
N PRO A 150 -11.16 -1.10 -6.86
CA PRO A 150 -12.02 -1.15 -8.04
C PRO A 150 -11.34 -1.73 -9.28
N GLN A 151 -10.04 -1.45 -9.42
CA GLN A 151 -9.23 -1.82 -10.58
C GLN A 151 -8.89 -3.32 -10.62
N PHE A 152 -9.10 -4.05 -9.51
CA PHE A 152 -8.49 -5.37 -9.30
C PHE A 152 -9.48 -6.54 -9.25
N LYS A 153 -8.96 -7.74 -9.55
CA LYS A 153 -9.74 -8.96 -9.80
C LYS A 153 -10.37 -9.50 -8.50
N LYS A 154 -11.70 -9.38 -8.37
CA LYS A 154 -12.49 -9.92 -7.22
C LYS A 154 -12.20 -11.40 -6.90
N GLY A 155 -11.90 -12.21 -7.92
CA GLY A 155 -11.58 -13.64 -7.73
C GLY A 155 -10.36 -13.86 -6.85
N LEU A 156 -9.33 -13.01 -6.98
CA LEU A 156 -8.09 -13.16 -6.22
C LEU A 156 -8.29 -12.84 -4.73
N VAL A 157 -9.10 -11.82 -4.43
CA VAL A 157 -9.50 -11.47 -3.05
C VAL A 157 -10.26 -12.64 -2.42
N ALA A 158 -11.19 -13.25 -3.14
CA ALA A 158 -11.90 -14.43 -2.67
C ALA A 158 -10.95 -15.62 -2.40
N THR A 159 -9.97 -15.85 -3.28
CA THR A 159 -8.96 -16.90 -3.09
C THR A 159 -8.12 -16.68 -1.84
N VAL A 160 -7.61 -15.46 -1.59
CA VAL A 160 -6.78 -15.22 -0.39
C VAL A 160 -7.57 -15.32 0.92
N MET A 161 -8.89 -15.13 0.87
CA MET A 161 -9.77 -15.23 2.04
C MET A 161 -10.35 -16.63 2.27
N GLU A 162 -10.07 -17.59 1.39
CA GLU A 162 -10.66 -18.93 1.47
C GLU A 162 -10.35 -19.60 2.82
N GLY A 163 -11.39 -20.09 3.48
CA GLY A 163 -11.29 -20.71 4.81
C GLY A 163 -11.07 -19.72 5.96
N SER A 164 -11.32 -18.42 5.75
CA SER A 164 -11.31 -17.39 6.80
C SER A 164 -12.67 -16.73 6.98
N ASP A 165 -12.90 -16.14 8.15
CA ASP A 165 -14.07 -15.31 8.47
C ASP A 165 -13.85 -13.81 8.16
N ALA A 166 -12.75 -13.47 7.48
CA ALA A 166 -12.45 -12.09 7.12
C ALA A 166 -13.55 -11.52 6.20
N THR A 167 -13.80 -10.23 6.30
CA THR A 167 -14.67 -9.50 5.37
C THR A 167 -13.84 -8.79 4.30
N ALA A 168 -14.48 -8.41 3.19
CA ALA A 168 -13.84 -7.61 2.14
C ALA A 168 -14.59 -6.31 1.90
N SER A 169 -13.85 -5.22 1.74
CA SER A 169 -14.38 -3.93 1.31
C SER A 169 -13.55 -3.36 0.16
N VAL A 170 -14.15 -2.48 -0.64
CA VAL A 170 -13.45 -1.82 -1.75
C VAL A 170 -13.00 -0.43 -1.30
N ILE A 171 -11.69 -0.21 -1.28
CA ILE A 171 -11.06 1.10 -1.07
C ILE A 171 -10.62 1.65 -2.42
N ASP A 172 -10.72 2.96 -2.62
CA ASP A 172 -10.32 3.61 -3.87
C ASP A 172 -9.29 4.70 -3.55
N PRO A 173 -7.97 4.43 -3.70
CA PRO A 173 -6.91 5.38 -3.40
C PRO A 173 -6.74 6.46 -4.50
N LEU A 174 -7.41 6.30 -5.65
CA LEU A 174 -7.35 7.23 -6.78
C LEU A 174 -8.56 8.17 -6.81
N GLY A 175 -9.67 7.80 -6.17
CA GLY A 175 -10.92 8.54 -6.23
C GLY A 175 -11.50 8.55 -7.64
N ALA A 176 -11.43 7.42 -8.35
CA ALA A 176 -11.85 7.25 -9.73
C ALA A 176 -13.32 7.66 -9.95
N GLU A 177 -14.16 7.47 -8.94
CA GLU A 177 -15.59 7.81 -8.97
C GLU A 177 -15.90 9.20 -8.36
N LEU A 178 -14.88 9.97 -7.95
CA LEU A 178 -15.07 11.28 -7.34
C LEU A 178 -15.08 12.39 -8.39
N GLU A 179 -16.09 13.26 -8.30
CA GLU A 179 -16.14 14.48 -9.11
C GLU A 179 -14.95 15.40 -8.80
N THR A 180 -14.32 15.90 -9.86
CA THR A 180 -13.25 16.89 -9.74
C THR A 180 -13.77 18.19 -9.13
N GLY A 181 -12.98 18.78 -8.24
CA GLY A 181 -13.32 20.04 -7.59
C GLY A 181 -12.59 20.25 -6.27
N PRO A 182 -12.83 21.39 -5.60
CA PRO A 182 -12.09 21.79 -4.40
C PRO A 182 -12.16 20.77 -3.25
N LYS A 183 -13.22 19.97 -3.19
CA LYS A 183 -13.45 18.99 -2.12
C LYS A 183 -12.94 17.58 -2.43
N LEU A 184 -12.46 17.32 -3.66
CA LEU A 184 -12.05 15.98 -4.10
C LEU A 184 -11.05 15.36 -3.13
N TYR A 185 -9.96 16.07 -2.83
CA TYR A 185 -8.89 15.54 -1.99
C TYR A 185 -9.37 15.16 -0.58
N THR A 186 -10.08 16.08 0.10
CA THR A 186 -10.62 15.79 1.44
C THR A 186 -11.65 14.66 1.42
N ARG A 187 -12.42 14.51 0.33
CA ARG A 187 -13.39 13.43 0.18
C ARG A 187 -12.71 12.08 -0.05
N LEU A 188 -11.65 12.05 -0.85
CA LEU A 188 -10.83 10.86 -1.08
C LEU A 188 -10.33 10.27 0.23
N ILE A 189 -9.56 11.04 1.01
CA ILE A 189 -8.95 10.57 2.25
C ILE A 189 -10.01 10.17 3.29
N LYS A 190 -11.13 10.92 3.38
CA LYS A 190 -12.24 10.57 4.28
C LYS A 190 -12.98 9.31 3.87
N ASN A 191 -13.16 9.08 2.58
CA ASN A 191 -13.78 7.85 2.08
C ASN A 191 -12.90 6.65 2.39
N MET A 192 -11.58 6.76 2.20
CA MET A 192 -10.62 5.71 2.57
C MET A 192 -10.73 5.35 4.05
N ALA A 193 -10.68 6.34 4.94
CA ALA A 193 -10.81 6.12 6.38
C ALA A 193 -12.16 5.49 6.76
N LYS A 194 -13.25 5.93 6.13
CA LYS A 194 -14.59 5.39 6.35
C LYS A 194 -14.70 3.94 5.88
N THR A 195 -14.14 3.61 4.72
CA THR A 195 -14.10 2.24 4.21
C THR A 195 -13.34 1.32 5.16
N LEU A 196 -12.14 1.73 5.58
CA LEU A 196 -11.33 0.96 6.52
C LEU A 196 -12.07 0.73 7.83
N ARG A 197 -12.62 1.78 8.43
CA ARG A 197 -13.42 1.70 9.67
C ARG A 197 -14.65 0.80 9.53
N ASN A 198 -15.31 0.78 8.37
CA ASN A 198 -16.51 -0.03 8.19
C ASN A 198 -16.20 -1.51 7.95
N CYS A 199 -14.98 -1.81 7.49
CA CYS A 199 -14.54 -3.17 7.19
C CYS A 199 -13.99 -3.88 8.44
N LEU A 200 -13.37 -3.11 9.34
CA LEU A 200 -12.91 -3.54 10.66
C LEU A 200 -14.03 -3.52 11.70
#